data_AF-A0A1M7SPE0-F1
#
_entry.id   AF-A0A1M7SPE0-F1
#
_cell.length_a   1.000
_cell.length_b   1.000
_cell.length_c   1.000
_cell.angle_alpha   90.00
_cell.angle_beta   90.00
_cell.angle_gamma   90.00
#
_symmetry.space_group_name_H-M   'P 1'
#
loop_
_entity.id
_entity.type
_entity.pdbx_description
1 polymer ?
#
loop_
_entity_poly.entity_id
_entity_poly.type
_entity_poly.pdbx_seq_one_letter_code
_entity_poly.pdbx_strand_id
1 'polypeptide(L)'
;MMRKILLVFLLLVISGMYFGFTTRELTSSEIEKMFSKLYKLRAVPYVWGGTSELGLDCSGLIIYLLNQLGYKRFVYKNSLVYDVTADNMYRYNTKPIKELKDLKKGDLIFFDMNEDTVFDHVVIFEGIDKYGNIWVWDSAEMSDGIHQNKVDRRPLSLLSARKYAFGRILVVQQ
;
A
#
# COMPACT_ATOMS: atom_id res chain seq x y z
N MET A 1 33.75 -7.86 -61.21
CA MET A 1 32.36 -7.42 -61.45
C MET A 1 31.43 -8.29 -60.62
N MET A 2 30.93 -7.79 -59.48
CA MET A 2 29.65 -8.15 -58.83
C MET A 2 29.52 -7.33 -57.54
N ARG A 3 28.39 -6.64 -57.42
CA ARG A 3 28.11 -5.53 -56.48
C ARG A 3 28.17 -5.99 -55.02
N LYS A 4 28.90 -5.25 -54.18
CA LYS A 4 28.73 -5.30 -52.72
C LYS A 4 27.34 -4.72 -52.41
N ILE A 5 26.38 -5.58 -52.06
CA ILE A 5 25.09 -5.15 -51.51
C ILE A 5 25.36 -4.77 -50.05
N LEU A 6 25.40 -3.47 -49.79
CA LEU A 6 25.46 -2.93 -48.44
C LEU A 6 24.09 -3.15 -47.78
N LEU A 7 23.95 -4.23 -47.02
CA LEU A 7 22.80 -4.47 -46.16
C LEU A 7 22.88 -3.48 -44.99
N VAL A 8 22.25 -2.32 -45.17
CA VAL A 8 21.98 -1.38 -44.07
C VAL A 8 20.91 -2.03 -43.20
N PHE A 9 21.34 -2.69 -42.12
CA PHE A 9 20.44 -3.06 -41.03
C PHE A 9 20.00 -1.77 -40.34
N LEU A 10 18.85 -1.25 -40.74
CA LEU A 10 18.13 -0.23 -39.98
C LEU A 10 17.67 -0.91 -38.68
N LEU A 11 18.49 -0.81 -37.63
CA LEU A 11 18.06 -1.06 -36.26
C LEU A 11 16.96 -0.04 -35.95
N LEU A 12 15.71 -0.42 -36.24
CA LEU A 12 14.54 0.19 -35.64
C LEU A 12 14.65 -0.05 -34.14
N VAL A 13 15.33 0.87 -33.46
CA VAL A 13 15.22 1.02 -32.01
C VAL A 13 13.77 1.44 -31.78
N ILE A 14 12.90 0.44 -31.58
CA ILE A 14 11.59 0.64 -31.01
C ILE A 14 11.89 1.07 -29.56
N SER A 15 12.16 2.36 -29.35
CA SER A 15 12.06 2.93 -28.02
C SER A 15 10.57 2.96 -27.71
N GLY A 16 10.04 1.83 -27.28
CA GLY A 16 8.80 1.79 -26.54
C GLY A 16 9.00 2.68 -25.32
N MET A 17 8.62 3.94 -25.45
CA MET A 17 8.45 4.82 -24.31
C MET A 17 7.30 4.19 -23.51
N TYR A 18 7.66 3.36 -22.52
CA TYR A 18 6.73 2.98 -21.49
C TYR A 18 6.35 4.28 -20.76
N PHE A 19 5.19 4.83 -21.11
CA PHE A 19 4.55 5.91 -20.34
C PHE A 19 4.14 5.33 -18.98
N GLY A 20 5.12 5.16 -18.08
CA GLY A 20 4.89 4.84 -16.69
C GLY A 20 4.72 6.11 -15.89
N PHE A 21 3.77 6.14 -14.96
CA PHE A 21 3.71 7.23 -13.97
C PHE A 21 5.01 7.22 -13.15
N THR A 22 5.64 8.38 -13.00
CA THR A 22 6.79 8.50 -12.11
C THR A 22 6.31 8.43 -10.67
N THR A 23 6.86 7.49 -9.89
CA THR A 23 6.51 7.30 -8.48
C THR A 23 7.73 7.43 -7.58
N ARG A 24 7.50 7.70 -6.28
CA ARG A 24 8.55 7.73 -5.26
C ARG A 24 8.04 7.23 -3.92
N GLU A 25 8.97 6.83 -3.06
CA GLU A 25 8.68 6.53 -1.65
C GLU A 25 8.29 7.82 -0.90
N LEU A 26 7.50 7.67 0.17
CA LEU A 26 7.25 8.77 1.11
C LEU A 26 8.53 9.14 1.86
N THR A 27 8.73 10.42 2.11
CA THR A 27 9.80 10.94 2.96
C THR A 27 9.48 10.71 4.45
N SER A 28 10.50 10.72 5.32
CA SER A 28 10.28 10.60 6.76
C SER A 28 9.34 11.68 7.33
N SER A 29 9.38 12.90 6.79
CA SER A 29 8.46 13.98 7.21
C SER A 29 7.01 13.69 6.82
N GLU A 30 6.79 13.10 5.64
CA GLU A 30 5.46 12.68 5.20
C GLU A 30 4.93 11.52 6.06
N ILE A 31 5.79 10.56 6.42
CA ILE A 31 5.43 9.48 7.34
C ILE A 31 5.03 10.03 8.72
N GLU A 32 5.78 10.98 9.29
CA GLU A 32 5.40 11.56 10.59
C GLU A 32 4.08 12.35 10.51
N LYS A 33 3.82 13.06 9.40
CA LYS A 33 2.53 13.71 9.16
C LYS A 33 1.40 12.70 9.01
N MET A 34 1.63 11.60 8.30
CA MET A 34 0.68 10.48 8.18
C MET A 34 0.31 9.93 9.56
N PHE A 35 1.29 9.64 10.42
CA PHE A 35 1.03 9.12 11.76
C PHE A 35 0.32 10.15 12.66
N SER A 36 0.66 11.43 12.56
CA SER A 36 -0.05 12.50 13.28
C SER A 36 -1.55 12.56 12.92
N LYS A 37 -1.89 12.27 11.66
CA LYS A 37 -3.28 12.15 11.19
C LYS A 37 -3.92 10.84 11.64
N LEU A 38 -3.22 9.72 11.48
CA LEU A 38 -3.68 8.38 11.88
C LEU A 38 -4.09 8.31 13.35
N TYR A 39 -3.32 8.93 14.24
CA TYR A 39 -3.65 8.95 15.67
C TYR A 39 -5.00 9.62 15.99
N LYS A 40 -5.44 10.58 15.16
CA LYS A 40 -6.74 11.24 15.30
C LYS A 40 -7.90 10.41 14.78
N LEU A 41 -7.62 9.41 13.96
CA LEU A 41 -8.63 8.51 13.40
C LEU A 41 -8.95 7.34 14.31
N ARG A 42 -8.27 7.19 15.45
CA ARG A 42 -8.59 6.12 16.41
C ARG A 42 -10.08 6.16 16.73
N ALA A 43 -10.69 4.99 16.67
CA ALA A 43 -12.12 4.77 16.86
C ALA A 43 -13.07 5.28 15.76
N VAL A 44 -12.57 5.79 14.64
CA VAL A 44 -13.40 5.94 13.43
C VAL A 44 -13.94 4.55 13.03
N PRO A 45 -15.26 4.40 12.82
CA PRO A 45 -15.86 3.10 12.51
C PRO A 45 -15.28 2.47 11.24
N TYR A 46 -15.23 1.15 11.24
CA TYR A 46 -15.01 0.40 10.02
C TYR A 46 -16.29 0.40 9.18
N VAL A 47 -16.16 0.76 7.90
CA VAL A 47 -17.24 0.69 6.91
C VAL A 47 -16.65 0.18 5.62
N TRP A 48 -17.18 -0.92 5.08
CA TRP A 48 -16.76 -1.48 3.80
C TRP A 48 -16.88 -0.45 2.67
N GLY A 49 -15.79 -0.22 1.92
CA GLY A 49 -15.71 0.83 0.89
C GLY A 49 -15.55 2.24 1.45
N GLY A 50 -15.41 2.40 2.76
CA GLY A 50 -15.33 3.68 3.44
C GLY A 50 -13.97 4.36 3.23
N THR A 51 -14.00 5.65 2.91
CA THR A 51 -12.80 6.46 2.63
C THR A 51 -12.83 7.83 3.34
N SER A 52 -13.60 7.96 4.43
CA SER A 52 -13.77 9.23 5.16
C SER A 52 -13.90 9.03 6.67
N GLU A 53 -13.91 10.11 7.45
CA GLU A 53 -14.06 10.02 8.91
C GLU A 53 -15.44 9.50 9.37
N LEU A 54 -16.42 9.35 8.46
CA LEU A 54 -17.68 8.67 8.75
C LEU A 54 -17.55 7.14 8.73
N GLY A 55 -16.45 6.62 8.15
CA GLY A 55 -16.22 5.20 7.99
C GLY A 55 -15.03 4.93 7.08
N LEU A 56 -14.12 4.05 7.52
CA LEU A 56 -12.92 3.66 6.78
C LEU A 56 -12.85 2.14 6.66
N ASP A 57 -12.59 1.60 5.47
CA ASP A 57 -12.10 0.22 5.36
C ASP A 57 -10.56 0.15 5.44
N CYS A 58 -9.99 -1.03 5.23
CA CYS A 58 -8.55 -1.26 5.37
C CYS A 58 -7.72 -0.44 4.39
N SER A 59 -8.03 -0.52 3.09
CA SER A 59 -7.39 0.30 2.04
C SER A 59 -7.78 1.77 2.15
N GLY A 60 -9.02 2.05 2.53
CA GLY A 60 -9.61 3.36 2.68
C GLY A 60 -8.95 4.19 3.75
N LEU A 61 -8.50 3.57 4.85
CA LEU A 61 -7.63 4.22 5.85
C LEU A 61 -6.35 4.77 5.20
N ILE A 62 -5.66 3.97 4.39
CA ILE A 62 -4.39 4.36 3.76
C ILE A 62 -4.66 5.45 2.70
N ILE A 63 -5.70 5.28 1.89
CA ILE A 63 -6.13 6.26 0.89
C ILE A 63 -6.48 7.59 1.56
N TYR A 64 -7.24 7.57 2.65
CA TYR A 64 -7.57 8.77 3.42
C TYR A 64 -6.30 9.47 3.90
N LEU A 65 -5.36 8.74 4.49
CA LEU A 65 -4.09 9.32 4.96
C LEU A 65 -3.26 9.91 3.83
N LEU A 66 -3.18 9.25 2.68
CA LEU A 66 -2.45 9.75 1.51
C LEU A 66 -3.14 10.99 0.91
N ASN A 67 -4.47 11.03 0.91
CA ASN A 67 -5.24 12.23 0.55
C ASN A 67 -4.91 13.41 1.47
N GLN A 68 -4.76 13.18 2.78
CA GLN A 68 -4.35 14.22 3.74
C GLN A 68 -2.92 14.74 3.49
N LEU A 69 -2.08 13.98 2.81
CA LEU A 69 -0.74 14.39 2.38
C LEU A 69 -0.72 15.04 0.99
N GLY A 70 -1.86 15.09 0.29
CA GLY A 70 -1.99 15.66 -1.05
C GLY A 70 -1.89 14.65 -2.20
N TYR A 71 -1.75 13.35 -1.91
CA TYR A 71 -1.70 12.28 -2.91
C TYR A 71 -3.10 11.71 -3.16
N LYS A 72 -3.81 12.32 -4.12
CA LYS A 72 -5.21 11.99 -4.42
C LYS A 72 -5.42 10.92 -5.47
N ARG A 73 -4.35 10.48 -6.14
CA ARG A 73 -4.42 9.60 -7.30
C ARG A 73 -3.45 8.44 -7.13
N PHE A 74 -3.94 7.25 -7.44
CA PHE A 74 -3.26 5.97 -7.29
C PHE A 74 -3.11 5.31 -8.65
N VAL A 75 -2.01 4.60 -8.85
CA VAL A 75 -1.78 3.84 -10.07
C VAL A 75 -2.69 2.61 -10.07
N TYR A 76 -3.38 2.38 -11.17
CA TYR A 76 -4.06 1.12 -11.45
C TYR A 76 -3.90 0.79 -12.93
N LYS A 77 -3.12 -0.27 -13.23
CA LYS A 77 -2.74 -0.62 -14.60
C LYS A 77 -2.11 0.59 -15.31
N ASN A 78 -2.79 1.14 -16.31
CA ASN A 78 -2.29 2.23 -17.16
C ASN A 78 -3.00 3.56 -16.86
N SER A 79 -3.69 3.67 -15.73
CA SER A 79 -4.51 4.82 -15.37
C SER A 79 -4.26 5.28 -13.95
N LEU A 80 -4.68 6.51 -13.65
CA LEU A 80 -4.80 7.03 -12.31
C LEU A 80 -6.25 6.96 -11.84
N VAL A 81 -6.47 6.42 -10.65
CA VAL A 81 -7.77 6.28 -10.00
C VAL A 81 -7.75 6.96 -8.63
N TYR A 82 -8.92 7.21 -8.05
CA TYR A 82 -9.04 7.84 -6.73
C TYR A 82 -9.18 6.84 -5.58
N ASP A 83 -9.30 5.56 -5.92
CA ASP A 83 -9.54 4.47 -4.97
C ASP A 83 -8.94 3.17 -5.51
N VAL A 84 -8.43 2.33 -4.61
CA VAL A 84 -7.82 1.02 -4.90
C VAL A 84 -8.05 0.06 -3.73
N THR A 85 -8.34 -1.20 -4.04
CA THR A 85 -8.40 -2.28 -3.04
C THR A 85 -7.03 -2.56 -2.43
N ALA A 86 -6.97 -3.30 -1.32
CA ALA A 86 -5.72 -3.76 -0.72
C ALA A 86 -4.80 -4.49 -1.73
N ASP A 87 -5.35 -5.42 -2.51
CA ASP A 87 -4.62 -6.11 -3.58
C ASP A 87 -4.03 -5.15 -4.64
N ASN A 88 -4.83 -4.21 -5.15
CA ASN A 88 -4.37 -3.25 -6.14
C ASN A 88 -3.35 -2.26 -5.56
N MET A 89 -3.50 -1.92 -4.28
CA MET A 89 -2.52 -1.11 -3.57
C MET A 89 -1.18 -1.80 -3.52
N TYR A 90 -1.13 -3.09 -3.15
CA TYR A 90 0.11 -3.87 -3.17
C TYR A 90 0.73 -3.90 -4.57
N ARG A 91 -0.05 -4.30 -5.59
CA ARG A 91 0.45 -4.54 -6.96
C ARG A 91 0.97 -3.28 -7.66
N TYR A 92 0.32 -2.13 -7.44
CA TYR A 92 0.56 -0.93 -8.25
C TYR A 92 1.09 0.27 -7.47
N ASN A 93 0.90 0.31 -6.15
CA ASN A 93 1.22 1.47 -5.32
C ASN A 93 2.20 1.14 -4.19
N THR A 94 2.84 -0.03 -4.25
CA THR A 94 3.93 -0.37 -3.34
C THR A 94 5.13 -0.98 -4.06
N LYS A 95 6.30 -0.83 -3.43
CA LYS A 95 7.50 -1.57 -3.75
C LYS A 95 7.61 -2.77 -2.79
N PRO A 96 7.67 -4.01 -3.28
CA PRO A 96 7.77 -5.19 -2.42
C PRO A 96 8.99 -5.17 -1.50
N ILE A 97 8.81 -5.57 -0.25
CA ILE A 97 9.86 -5.77 0.75
C ILE A 97 9.97 -7.28 1.01
N LYS A 98 11.21 -7.79 1.05
CA LYS A 98 11.44 -9.24 1.12
C LYS A 98 11.30 -9.82 2.52
N GLU A 99 11.78 -9.09 3.52
CA GLU A 99 11.90 -9.61 4.88
C GLU A 99 11.30 -8.66 5.91
N LEU A 100 10.74 -9.21 6.98
CA LEU A 100 10.13 -8.45 8.08
C LEU A 100 11.12 -7.44 8.69
N LYS A 101 12.41 -7.80 8.77
CA LYS A 101 13.46 -6.94 9.34
C LYS A 101 13.71 -5.65 8.54
N ASP A 102 13.28 -5.62 7.28
CA ASP A 102 13.47 -4.48 6.38
C ASP A 102 12.29 -3.49 6.44
N LEU A 103 11.23 -3.83 7.19
CA LEU A 103 10.10 -2.94 7.44
C LEU A 103 10.54 -1.69 8.21
N LYS A 104 9.99 -0.57 7.77
CA LYS A 104 10.11 0.74 8.41
C LYS A 104 8.72 1.26 8.74
N LYS A 105 8.62 2.11 9.77
CA LYS A 105 7.38 2.80 10.14
C LYS A 105 6.70 3.39 8.88
N GLY A 106 5.44 3.03 8.68
CA GLY A 106 4.64 3.43 7.50
C GLY A 106 4.66 2.46 6.32
N ASP A 107 5.54 1.45 6.33
CA ASP A 107 5.43 0.32 5.40
C ASP A 107 4.13 -0.47 5.69
N LEU A 108 3.62 -1.17 4.67
CA LEU A 108 2.36 -1.89 4.73
C LEU A 108 2.59 -3.40 4.82
N ILE A 109 1.72 -4.07 5.56
CA ILE A 109 1.64 -5.54 5.61
C ILE A 109 0.29 -5.94 5.02
N PHE A 110 0.33 -6.83 4.03
CA PHE A 110 -0.83 -7.31 3.28
C PHE A 110 -1.12 -8.77 3.61
N PHE A 111 -2.39 -9.12 3.69
CA PHE A 111 -2.87 -10.41 4.18
C PHE A 111 -3.68 -11.06 3.07
N ASP A 112 -3.26 -12.26 2.67
CA ASP A 112 -4.03 -13.16 1.80
C ASP A 112 -4.72 -14.14 2.76
N MET A 113 -6.01 -13.88 3.02
CA MET A 113 -6.77 -14.62 4.04
C MET A 113 -7.25 -15.96 3.51
N ASN A 114 -7.50 -16.05 2.20
CA ASN A 114 -8.09 -17.20 1.53
C ASN A 114 -7.06 -18.07 0.76
N GLU A 115 -5.79 -17.69 0.74
CA GLU A 115 -4.69 -18.32 0.00
C GLU A 115 -4.89 -18.38 -1.52
N ASP A 116 -5.64 -17.44 -2.08
CA ASP A 116 -5.97 -17.38 -3.50
C ASP A 116 -5.10 -16.38 -4.29
N THR A 117 -4.06 -15.85 -3.66
CA THR A 117 -3.13 -14.83 -4.20
C THR A 117 -3.71 -13.43 -4.35
N VAL A 118 -4.87 -13.17 -3.76
CA VAL A 118 -5.48 -11.84 -3.62
C VAL A 118 -5.27 -11.37 -2.18
N PHE A 119 -4.85 -10.11 -2.01
CA PHE A 119 -4.74 -9.53 -0.67
C PHE A 119 -6.07 -8.90 -0.25
N ASP A 120 -6.68 -9.47 0.79
CA ASP A 120 -7.99 -9.08 1.33
C ASP A 120 -7.90 -7.95 2.36
N HIS A 121 -6.78 -7.89 3.09
CA HIS A 121 -6.59 -6.93 4.18
C HIS A 121 -5.20 -6.30 4.14
N VAL A 122 -5.10 -5.08 4.68
CA VAL A 122 -3.86 -4.32 4.75
C VAL A 122 -3.78 -3.54 6.05
N VAL A 123 -2.60 -3.49 6.64
CA VAL A 123 -2.31 -2.74 7.87
C VAL A 123 -1.05 -1.90 7.70
N ILE A 124 -0.93 -0.84 8.50
CA ILE A 124 0.22 0.06 8.54
C ILE A 124 1.15 -0.39 9.67
N PHE A 125 2.39 -0.72 9.34
CA PHE A 125 3.41 -1.06 10.34
C PHE A 125 3.89 0.18 11.08
N GLU A 126 3.82 0.16 12.42
CA GLU A 126 4.35 1.23 13.27
C GLU A 126 5.77 0.94 13.75
N GLY A 127 6.03 -0.29 14.19
CA GLY A 127 7.34 -0.67 14.72
C GLY A 127 7.32 -1.97 15.51
N ILE A 128 8.50 -2.36 16.00
CA ILE A 128 8.69 -3.51 16.88
C ILE A 128 9.10 -2.98 18.26
N ASP A 129 8.44 -3.44 19.32
CA ASP A 129 8.84 -3.07 20.68
C ASP A 129 10.03 -3.90 21.20
N LYS A 130 10.53 -3.55 22.38
CA LYS A 130 11.69 -4.23 23.01
C LYS A 130 11.45 -5.71 23.34
N TYR A 131 10.20 -6.19 23.28
CA TYR A 131 9.83 -7.58 23.51
C TYR A 131 9.61 -8.35 22.19
N GLY A 132 9.79 -7.69 21.05
CA GLY A 132 9.57 -8.30 19.74
C GLY A 132 8.13 -8.22 19.24
N ASN A 133 7.22 -7.52 19.94
CA ASN A 133 5.86 -7.37 19.44
C ASN A 133 5.84 -6.39 18.27
N ILE A 134 5.24 -6.81 17.16
CA ILE A 134 5.02 -5.97 15.98
C ILE A 134 3.72 -5.20 16.19
N TRP A 135 3.81 -3.87 16.16
CA TRP A 135 2.66 -2.99 16.33
C TRP A 135 2.20 -2.45 14.99
N VAL A 136 0.89 -2.54 14.75
CA VAL A 136 0.26 -2.12 13.51
C VAL A 136 -0.98 -1.28 13.78
N TRP A 137 -1.40 -0.57 12.73
CA TRP A 137 -2.65 0.17 12.67
C TRP A 137 -3.48 -0.31 11.48
N ASP A 138 -4.77 -0.49 11.69
CA ASP A 138 -5.71 -0.87 10.64
C ASP A 138 -7.11 -0.39 10.96
N SER A 139 -7.98 -0.42 9.94
CA SER A 139 -9.42 -0.40 10.10
C SER A 139 -9.94 -1.77 9.70
N ALA A 140 -10.55 -2.50 10.63
CA ALA A 140 -11.02 -3.85 10.39
C ALA A 140 -12.31 -4.13 11.14
N GLU A 141 -13.13 -5.01 10.55
CA GLU A 141 -14.14 -5.74 11.28
C GLU A 141 -13.46 -6.85 12.10
N MET A 142 -13.81 -6.96 13.39
CA MET A 142 -13.33 -8.05 14.24
C MET A 142 -14.50 -8.98 14.56
N SER A 143 -14.32 -10.25 14.26
CA SER A 143 -15.33 -11.30 14.49
C SER A 143 -15.47 -11.71 15.97
N ASP A 144 -14.61 -11.20 16.85
CA ASP A 144 -14.58 -11.58 18.26
C ASP A 144 -15.65 -10.90 19.11
N GLY A 145 -16.35 -9.89 18.58
CA GLY A 145 -17.41 -9.15 19.28
C GLY A 145 -16.94 -8.33 20.49
N ILE A 146 -15.63 -8.29 20.76
CA ILE A 146 -15.00 -7.61 21.89
C ILE A 146 -14.27 -6.36 21.40
N HIS A 147 -13.59 -6.47 20.26
CA HIS A 147 -12.90 -5.36 19.63
C HIS A 147 -13.84 -4.71 18.62
N GLN A 148 -14.20 -3.46 18.87
CA GLN A 148 -15.10 -2.70 18.00
C GLN A 148 -14.52 -2.58 16.58
N ASN A 149 -15.40 -2.71 15.57
CA ASN A 149 -15.12 -2.49 14.16
C ASN A 149 -14.70 -1.03 13.90
N LYS A 150 -13.40 -0.74 14.01
CA LYS A 150 -12.87 0.63 13.96
C LYS A 150 -11.38 0.67 13.61
N VAL A 151 -10.91 1.88 13.30
CA VAL A 151 -9.48 2.19 13.25
C VAL A 151 -8.87 2.03 14.63
N ASP A 152 -7.88 1.16 14.78
CA ASP A 152 -7.18 0.99 16.05
C ASP A 152 -5.72 0.56 15.89
N ARG A 153 -4.97 0.68 16.99
CA ARG A 153 -3.62 0.18 17.15
C ARG A 153 -3.65 -1.16 17.85
N ARG A 154 -3.06 -2.19 17.26
CA ARG A 154 -3.05 -3.55 17.83
C ARG A 154 -1.75 -4.27 17.53
N PRO A 155 -1.35 -5.27 18.35
CA PRO A 155 -0.24 -6.12 17.98
C PRO A 155 -0.65 -7.02 16.81
N LEU A 156 0.29 -7.24 15.87
CA LEU A 156 0.07 -8.07 14.68
C LEU A 156 -0.39 -9.49 15.04
N SER A 157 0.00 -10.00 16.20
CA SER A 157 -0.38 -11.34 16.68
C SER A 157 -1.88 -11.54 16.89
N LEU A 158 -2.68 -10.47 17.00
CA LEU A 158 -4.14 -10.56 17.04
C LEU A 158 -4.77 -10.71 15.64
N LEU A 159 -4.00 -10.48 14.59
CA LEU A 159 -4.46 -10.64 13.21
C LEU A 159 -4.03 -12.03 12.71
N SER A 160 -5.02 -12.90 12.51
CA SER A 160 -4.77 -14.22 11.92
C SER A 160 -4.73 -14.13 10.40
N ALA A 161 -3.58 -14.37 9.79
CA ALA A 161 -3.52 -14.78 8.39
C ALA A 161 -2.48 -15.87 8.17
N ARG A 162 -2.67 -16.56 7.04
CA ARG A 162 -1.84 -17.69 6.63
C ARG A 162 -0.67 -17.25 5.75
N LYS A 163 -0.83 -16.14 5.03
CA LYS A 163 0.20 -15.60 4.13
C LYS A 163 0.24 -14.09 4.18
N TYR A 164 1.46 -13.56 4.19
CA TYR A 164 1.75 -12.14 4.28
C TYR A 164 2.62 -11.68 3.12
N ALA A 165 2.45 -10.42 2.72
CA ALA A 165 3.39 -9.70 1.89
C ALA A 165 3.66 -8.32 2.50
N PHE A 166 4.81 -7.73 2.15
CA PHE A 166 5.25 -6.44 2.68
C PHE A 166 5.45 -5.46 1.53
N GLY A 167 4.98 -4.23 1.69
CA GLY A 167 5.07 -3.21 0.65
C GLY A 167 5.40 -1.83 1.19
N ARG A 168 6.40 -1.17 0.60
CA ARG A 168 6.68 0.25 0.84
C ARG A 168 5.82 1.12 -0.05
N ILE A 169 5.10 2.08 0.53
CA ILE A 169 4.20 2.97 -0.23
C ILE A 169 4.98 3.75 -1.30
N LEU A 170 4.43 3.75 -2.51
CA LEU A 170 4.82 4.59 -3.63
C LEU A 170 3.70 5.58 -3.94
N VAL A 171 4.05 6.85 -4.11
CA VAL A 171 3.14 7.93 -4.52
C VAL A 171 3.54 8.49 -5.86
N VAL A 172 2.55 8.89 -6.67
CA VAL A 172 2.77 9.54 -7.97
C VAL A 172 3.42 10.91 -7.74
N GLN A 173 4.50 11.20 -8.46
CA GLN A 173 5.09 12.53 -8.47
C GLN A 173 4.13 13.53 -9.13
N GLN A 174 3.87 14.64 -8.44
CA GLN A 174 3.07 15.75 -8.96
C GLN A 174 3.85 16.55 -9.99
#